data_AF-A0A6G0XXB2-F1
#
_entry.id   AF-A0A6G0XXB2-F1
#
_cell.length_a   1.000
_cell.length_b   1.000
_cell.length_c   1.000
_cell.angle_alpha   90.00
_cell.angle_beta   90.00
_cell.angle_gamma   90.00
#
_symmetry.space_group_name_H-M   'P 1'
#
loop_
_entity.id
_entity.type
_entity.pdbx_description
1 polymer ?
#
loop_
_entity_poly.entity_id
_entity_poly.type
_entity_poly.pdbx_seq_one_letter_code
_entity_poly.pdbx_strand_id
1 'polypeptide(L)'
;MLLTDVSPIQNALADTAMMAQSDTKLLSSCQICFDEVDGLNIATEICGSMCRASICSTCLKDYIRVQTESVPMGVLAKLKCPICLRPANLLRWKERCVQATEMIDSFAERVRASCDILCPSCHRPSNVLPSPSEQDPIEPVEMDASLLEQLPALQDMCNQFCQHKVSLDALCQFARERFPGHYAALTHRLVPLIKDTERRRHLLYMQDQGPPPRQTLRIDVGHQRRPRSLSKVQLTLVKGDGCDSVTCFCGSSFSWSRRVTLFRWSLVPRRHVDALSGIFRPFVNFRRLRKRVLPELIFVSKVRKFKDPFKVVCDYLRSKVHRRRVRRLVLPDVKARVVLMLISKHKKPLVVVREHLLLRVWRQRFSTAVLQSKRFTEAIIQRRAKHCVNMVEQQPWIKARMLAATATLFRHLIQRRKRTALDKLMQLLQKDLTWIEMTDDERAVAELEQQDFFTSMFDTGDD
;
A
#
# COMPACT_ATOMS: atom_id res chain seq x y z
N MET A 1 29.99 -15.86 36.23
CA MET A 1 31.46 -15.93 36.21
C MET A 1 31.99 -14.65 35.59
N LEU A 2 32.43 -13.72 36.44
CA LEU A 2 33.03 -12.44 36.05
C LEU A 2 34.53 -12.65 35.88
N LEU A 3 35.11 -12.15 34.79
CA LEU A 3 36.56 -12.09 34.58
C LEU A 3 36.95 -10.62 34.40
N THR A 4 37.62 -10.07 35.40
CA THR A 4 38.40 -8.83 35.34
C THR A 4 39.66 -9.07 36.16
N ASP A 5 40.81 -9.15 35.49
CA ASP A 5 42.12 -8.70 35.98
C ASP A 5 43.23 -9.16 35.03
N VAL A 6 43.92 -8.21 34.37
CA VAL A 6 45.39 -8.23 34.20
C VAL A 6 45.90 -6.79 34.12
N SER A 7 46.84 -6.50 35.02
CA SER A 7 47.62 -5.27 35.22
C SER A 7 48.71 -4.99 34.14
N PRO A 8 49.39 -3.83 34.18
CA PRO A 8 50.11 -3.25 33.05
C PRO A 8 51.60 -3.61 33.03
N ILE A 9 52.12 -3.92 31.84
CA ILE A 9 53.56 -3.90 31.54
C ILE A 9 53.73 -3.13 30.25
N GLN A 10 54.26 -1.90 30.32
CA GLN A 10 54.87 -1.20 29.18
C GLN A 10 55.62 0.03 29.69
N ASN A 11 56.90 -0.14 30.02
CA ASN A 11 57.90 0.91 30.11
C ASN A 11 59.27 0.29 29.86
N ALA A 12 59.70 0.28 28.60
CA ALA A 12 61.09 0.20 28.11
C ALA A 12 61.06 -0.19 26.64
N LEU A 13 61.11 0.80 25.75
CA LEU A 13 61.63 0.73 24.36
C LEU A 13 61.32 2.08 23.69
N ALA A 14 61.94 3.14 24.23
CA ALA A 14 62.21 4.35 23.48
C ALA A 14 63.70 4.32 23.14
N ASP A 15 64.06 4.82 21.96
CA ASP A 15 65.43 5.05 21.48
C ASP A 15 66.04 3.98 20.57
N THR A 16 65.34 3.57 19.50
CA THR A 16 66.01 3.23 18.21
C THR A 16 65.01 3.15 17.04
N ALA A 17 64.77 4.26 16.31
CA ALA A 17 64.37 4.26 14.89
C ALA A 17 64.15 5.69 14.35
N MET A 18 65.24 6.42 14.05
CA MET A 18 65.21 7.57 13.11
C MET A 18 65.51 7.08 11.68
N MET A 19 64.73 6.11 11.19
CA MET A 19 64.76 5.70 9.79
C MET A 19 63.47 6.19 9.14
N ALA A 20 63.62 7.12 8.22
CA ALA A 20 62.57 7.70 7.40
C ALA A 20 61.72 6.59 6.76
N GLN A 21 60.58 6.27 7.39
CA GLN A 21 59.50 5.56 6.75
C GLN A 21 58.93 6.55 5.74
N SER A 22 59.34 6.39 4.47
CA SER A 22 58.62 6.97 3.35
C SER A 22 57.19 6.41 3.43
N ASP A 23 56.29 7.21 4.01
CA ASP A 23 54.84 7.01 4.02
C ASP A 23 54.34 6.99 2.57
N THR A 24 54.59 5.89 1.86
CA THR A 24 53.86 5.55 0.66
C THR A 24 52.43 5.27 1.09
N LYS A 25 51.63 6.34 1.17
CA LYS A 25 50.19 6.26 1.40
C LYS A 25 49.62 5.29 0.35
N LEU A 26 49.10 4.17 0.82
CA LEU A 26 48.37 3.22 -0.01
C LEU A 26 47.08 3.89 -0.47
N LEU A 27 47.17 4.59 -1.61
CA LEU A 27 46.01 5.12 -2.30
C LEU A 27 45.18 3.95 -2.80
N SER A 28 43.88 4.02 -2.56
CA SER A 28 42.92 3.06 -3.06
C SER A 28 41.79 3.82 -3.75
N SER A 29 41.22 3.22 -4.80
CA SER A 29 40.12 3.86 -5.55
C SER A 29 38.76 3.47 -4.94
N CYS A 30 37.88 4.46 -4.81
CA CYS A 30 36.50 4.26 -4.39
C CYS A 30 35.67 3.67 -5.55
N GLN A 31 34.95 2.57 -5.31
CA GLN A 31 34.12 1.91 -6.34
C GLN A 31 32.83 2.66 -6.71
N ILE A 32 32.49 3.75 -6.01
CA ILE A 32 31.28 4.54 -6.28
C ILE A 32 31.62 5.83 -7.04
N CYS A 33 32.52 6.67 -6.51
CA CYS A 33 32.91 7.92 -7.16
C CYS A 33 34.13 7.79 -8.08
N PHE A 34 34.87 6.67 -8.02
CA PHE A 34 36.11 6.42 -8.75
C PHE A 34 37.31 7.29 -8.35
N ASP A 35 37.15 8.16 -7.36
CA ASP A 35 38.24 8.99 -6.83
C ASP A 35 39.29 8.14 -6.08
N GLU A 36 40.55 8.58 -6.16
CA GLU A 36 41.65 8.07 -5.34
C GLU A 36 41.55 8.66 -3.94
N VAL A 37 41.53 7.78 -2.93
CA VAL A 37 41.37 8.16 -1.53
C VAL A 37 42.44 7.44 -0.70
N ASP A 38 42.89 8.09 0.36
CA ASP A 38 43.72 7.45 1.38
C ASP A 38 43.06 6.15 1.86
N GLY A 39 43.79 5.04 1.88
CA GLY A 39 43.30 3.73 2.30
C GLY A 39 42.64 3.74 3.68
N LEU A 40 43.05 4.65 4.58
CA LEU A 40 42.43 4.84 5.90
C LEU A 40 40.99 5.37 5.83
N ASN A 41 40.62 6.05 4.75
CA ASN A 41 39.29 6.61 4.52
C ASN A 41 38.41 5.73 3.63
N ILE A 42 38.86 4.51 3.31
CA ILE A 42 38.11 3.52 2.55
C ILE A 42 37.55 2.46 3.49
N ALA A 43 36.23 2.33 3.47
CA ALA A 43 35.54 1.26 4.16
C ALA A 43 35.58 0.00 3.28
N THR A 44 36.14 -1.07 3.84
CA THR A 44 36.14 -2.41 3.27
C THR A 44 35.35 -3.40 4.14
N GLU A 45 35.14 -4.60 3.62
CA GLU A 45 34.57 -5.72 4.37
C GLU A 45 33.18 -5.44 5.01
N ILE A 46 32.37 -4.56 4.41
CA ILE A 46 31.14 -4.03 5.03
C ILE A 46 30.18 -5.16 5.44
N CYS A 47 29.91 -6.13 4.56
CA CYS A 47 29.00 -7.24 4.85
C CYS A 47 29.68 -8.58 5.19
N GLY A 48 31.00 -8.61 5.39
CA GLY A 48 31.75 -9.84 5.67
C GLY A 48 33.21 -9.77 5.20
N SER A 49 34.04 -10.73 5.63
CA SER A 49 35.44 -10.86 5.18
C SER A 49 35.57 -11.07 3.66
N MET A 50 34.57 -11.71 3.05
CA MET A 50 34.52 -11.92 1.60
C MET A 50 33.96 -10.71 0.82
N CYS A 51 33.67 -9.59 1.49
CA CYS A 51 33.08 -8.41 0.86
C CYS A 51 34.17 -7.57 0.18
N ARG A 52 34.12 -7.53 -1.16
CA ARG A 52 35.06 -6.77 -2.01
C ARG A 52 34.70 -5.29 -2.17
N ALA A 53 33.86 -4.76 -1.30
CA ALA A 53 33.50 -3.34 -1.33
C ALA A 53 34.72 -2.51 -0.92
N SER A 54 35.03 -1.47 -1.70
CA SER A 54 36.02 -0.44 -1.39
C SER A 54 35.36 0.90 -1.65
N ILE A 55 34.93 1.59 -0.58
CA ILE A 55 34.09 2.79 -0.69
C ILE A 55 34.64 3.87 0.22
N CYS A 56 34.84 5.08 -0.31
CA CYS A 56 35.25 6.21 0.50
C CYS A 56 34.15 6.61 1.51
N SER A 57 34.58 7.17 2.63
CA SER A 57 33.69 7.59 3.73
C SER A 57 32.58 8.54 3.27
N THR A 58 32.85 9.45 2.33
CA THR A 58 31.87 10.39 1.77
C THR A 58 30.73 9.68 1.04
N CYS A 59 31.06 8.82 0.07
CA CYS A 59 30.05 8.05 -0.68
C CYS A 59 29.22 7.15 0.25
N LEU A 60 29.87 6.60 1.27
CA LEU A 60 29.19 5.70 2.21
C LEU A 60 28.24 6.44 3.14
N LYS A 61 28.62 7.63 3.64
CA LYS A 61 27.74 8.53 4.39
C LYS A 61 26.51 8.92 3.56
N ASP A 62 26.72 9.34 2.33
CA ASP A 62 25.62 9.72 1.43
C ASP A 62 24.69 8.54 1.15
N TYR A 63 25.25 7.34 0.95
CA TYR A 63 24.46 6.11 0.79
C TYR A 63 23.59 5.85 2.03
N ILE A 64 24.17 5.86 3.23
CA ILE A 64 23.43 5.63 4.48
C ILE A 64 22.34 6.69 4.66
N ARG A 65 22.66 7.98 4.44
CA ARG A 65 21.68 9.07 4.51
C ARG A 65 20.47 8.80 3.61
N VAL A 66 20.71 8.49 2.34
CA VAL A 66 19.64 8.21 1.36
C VAL A 66 18.83 6.98 1.78
N GLN A 67 19.48 5.91 2.26
CA GLN A 67 18.76 4.74 2.76
C GLN A 67 17.89 5.09 3.96
N THR A 68 18.42 5.78 4.96
CA THR A 68 17.69 6.24 6.15
C THR A 68 16.49 7.08 5.78
N GLU A 69 16.65 8.07 4.90
CA GLU A 69 15.57 8.94 4.44
C GLU A 69 14.49 8.18 3.67
N SER A 70 14.89 7.19 2.87
CA SER A 70 13.97 6.38 2.06
C SER A 70 13.13 5.40 2.89
N VAL A 71 13.58 5.03 4.09
CA VAL A 71 12.89 4.08 4.97
C VAL A 71 11.77 4.81 5.71
N PRO A 72 10.50 4.44 5.50
CA PRO A 72 9.39 4.96 6.30
C PRO A 72 9.61 4.62 7.78
N MET A 73 9.35 5.59 8.66
CA MET A 73 9.35 5.34 10.10
C MET A 73 8.35 4.22 10.42
N GLY A 74 8.78 3.25 11.24
CA GLY A 74 7.93 2.13 11.59
C GLY A 74 8.01 0.93 10.64
N VAL A 75 8.86 0.98 9.61
CA VAL A 75 9.06 -0.15 8.69
C VAL A 75 10.37 -0.86 9.00
N LEU A 76 10.29 -2.19 9.12
CA LEU A 76 11.47 -3.03 9.21
C LEU A 76 12.22 -3.01 7.88
N ALA A 77 13.40 -2.40 7.89
CA ALA A 77 14.29 -2.33 6.76
C ALA A 77 15.67 -2.87 7.11
N LYS A 78 16.39 -3.35 6.10
CA LYS A 78 17.75 -3.88 6.22
C LYS A 78 18.71 -2.94 5.50
N LEU A 79 19.77 -2.53 6.17
CA LEU A 79 20.84 -1.76 5.54
C LEU A 79 21.77 -2.71 4.78
N LYS A 80 21.82 -2.58 3.45
CA LYS A 80 22.57 -3.47 2.57
C LYS A 80 23.90 -2.84 2.18
N CYS A 81 24.92 -3.66 1.96
CA CYS A 81 26.15 -3.19 1.31
C CYS A 81 25.79 -2.66 -0.09
N PRO A 82 26.23 -1.45 -0.50
CA PRO A 82 25.87 -0.88 -1.80
C PRO A 82 26.49 -1.64 -2.99
N ILE A 83 27.58 -2.38 -2.78
CA ILE A 83 28.25 -3.17 -3.82
C ILE A 83 27.70 -4.59 -3.86
N CYS A 84 27.69 -5.30 -2.73
CA CYS A 84 27.26 -6.70 -2.68
C CYS A 84 25.74 -6.87 -2.59
N LEU A 85 24.99 -5.83 -2.24
CA LEU A 85 23.54 -5.83 -1.96
C LEU A 85 23.10 -6.83 -0.87
N ARG A 86 24.07 -7.33 -0.08
CA ARG A 86 23.83 -8.21 1.07
C ARG A 86 23.55 -7.37 2.31
N PRO A 87 22.58 -7.76 3.15
CA PRO A 87 22.35 -7.09 4.42
C PRO A 87 23.55 -7.30 5.34
N ALA A 88 23.86 -6.30 6.16
CA ALA A 88 24.93 -6.37 7.13
C ALA A 88 24.45 -5.87 8.49
N ASN A 89 25.04 -6.44 9.55
CA ASN A 89 24.77 -6.08 10.93
C ASN A 89 25.09 -4.58 11.16
N LEU A 90 24.22 -3.87 11.87
CA LEU A 90 24.36 -2.45 12.16
C LEU A 90 25.57 -2.14 13.05
N LEU A 91 25.99 -3.05 13.93
CA LEU A 91 27.25 -2.88 14.68
C LEU A 91 28.46 -2.91 13.73
N ARG A 92 28.45 -3.83 12.77
CA ARG A 92 29.51 -3.90 11.76
C ARG A 92 29.55 -2.63 10.91
N TRP A 93 28.38 -2.07 10.58
CA TRP A 93 28.30 -0.76 9.93
C TRP A 93 28.97 0.34 10.77
N LYS A 94 28.74 0.38 12.09
CA LYS A 94 29.36 1.36 12.99
C LYS A 94 30.88 1.17 13.08
N GLU A 95 31.34 -0.08 13.22
CA GLU A 95 32.77 -0.42 13.26
C GLU A 95 33.50 -0.01 11.99
N ARG A 96 32.92 -0.28 10.81
CA ARG A 96 33.56 0.02 9.52
C ARG A 96 33.36 1.45 9.06
N CYS A 97 32.41 2.17 9.66
CA CYS A 97 32.01 3.52 9.24
C CYS A 97 31.84 4.43 10.45
N VAL A 98 32.88 4.55 11.29
CA VAL A 98 32.84 5.34 12.53
C VAL A 98 32.30 6.75 12.30
N GLN A 99 32.70 7.38 11.19
CA GLN A 99 32.26 8.74 10.83
C GLN A 99 30.77 8.86 10.46
N ALA A 100 30.05 7.75 10.28
CA ALA A 100 28.64 7.69 9.91
C ALA A 100 27.75 7.13 11.05
N THR A 101 28.31 6.96 12.26
CA THR A 101 27.62 6.33 13.40
C THR A 101 26.27 6.99 13.70
N GLU A 102 26.19 8.32 13.73
CA GLU A 102 24.93 9.05 13.97
C GLU A 102 23.84 8.75 12.93
N MET A 103 24.23 8.60 11.65
CA MET A 103 23.27 8.25 10.58
C MET A 103 22.82 6.79 10.68
N ILE A 104 23.70 5.90 11.12
CA ILE A 104 23.36 4.49 11.39
C ILE A 104 22.44 4.40 12.61
N ASP A 105 22.65 5.22 13.64
CA ASP A 105 21.73 5.33 14.78
C ASP A 105 20.37 5.86 14.36
N SER A 106 20.33 6.89 13.52
CA SER A 106 19.07 7.39 12.93
C SER A 106 18.34 6.31 12.13
N PHE A 107 19.07 5.48 11.36
CA PHE A 107 18.49 4.31 10.69
C PHE A 107 17.92 3.30 11.69
N ALA A 108 18.70 2.97 12.74
CA ALA A 108 18.31 2.03 13.78
C ALA A 108 17.04 2.50 14.51
N GLU A 109 16.92 3.80 14.81
CA GLU A 109 15.73 4.38 15.44
C GLU A 109 14.49 4.29 14.55
N ARG A 110 14.63 4.49 13.23
CA ARG A 110 13.50 4.28 12.29
C ARG A 110 13.02 2.84 12.26
N VAL A 111 13.94 1.88 12.37
CA VAL A 111 13.62 0.45 12.48
C VAL A 111 13.03 0.13 13.85
N ARG A 112 13.55 0.70 14.94
CA ARG A 112 13.04 0.57 16.31
C ARG A 112 11.59 1.05 16.41
N ALA A 113 11.25 2.16 15.75
CA ALA A 113 9.90 2.68 15.70
C ALA A 113 8.87 1.70 15.09
N SER A 114 9.31 0.62 14.44
CA SER A 114 8.40 -0.45 13.98
C SER A 114 7.79 -1.28 15.10
N CYS A 115 8.27 -1.08 16.32
CA CYS A 115 7.76 -1.63 17.57
C CYS A 115 7.09 -0.55 18.45
N ASP A 116 6.83 0.64 17.92
CA ASP A 116 6.07 1.65 18.66
C ASP A 116 4.59 1.27 18.68
N ILE A 117 4.03 1.22 19.88
CA ILE A 117 2.59 1.12 20.13
C ILE A 117 2.12 2.45 20.67
N LEU A 118 1.10 3.05 20.05
CA LEU A 118 0.49 4.27 20.57
C LEU A 118 -0.48 3.90 21.69
N CYS A 119 -0.27 4.47 22.88
CA CYS A 119 -1.24 4.35 23.96
C CYS A 119 -2.56 5.01 23.54
N PRO A 120 -3.72 4.30 23.61
CA PRO A 120 -5.00 4.85 23.16
C PRO A 120 -5.48 6.04 23.99
N SER A 121 -5.04 6.15 25.25
CA SER A 121 -5.47 7.22 26.16
C SER A 121 -4.68 8.51 25.95
N CYS A 122 -3.34 8.44 25.94
CA CYS A 122 -2.48 9.62 25.89
C CYS A 122 -1.79 9.86 24.55
N HIS A 123 -1.93 8.93 23.59
CA HIS A 123 -1.25 8.95 22.29
C HIS A 123 0.28 9.04 22.36
N ARG A 124 0.89 8.75 23.52
CA ARG A 124 2.36 8.63 23.63
C ARG A 124 2.79 7.27 23.07
N PRO A 125 3.83 7.22 22.22
CA PRO A 125 4.39 5.96 21.78
C PRO A 125 5.10 5.28 22.94
N SER A 126 4.83 3.99 23.15
CA SER A 126 5.64 3.09 23.96
C SER A 126 6.26 2.05 23.04
N ASN A 127 7.58 1.89 23.11
CA ASN A 127 8.27 0.93 22.28
C ASN A 127 8.31 -0.43 22.98
N VAL A 128 7.79 -1.48 22.34
CA VAL A 128 7.81 -2.85 22.91
C VAL A 128 9.12 -3.60 22.66
N LEU A 129 10.09 -3.00 21.94
CA LEU A 129 11.40 -3.59 21.71
C LEU A 129 12.29 -3.36 22.94
N PRO A 130 12.66 -4.40 23.70
CA PRO A 130 13.50 -4.26 24.87
C PRO A 130 14.80 -3.55 24.54
N SER A 131 15.17 -2.56 25.36
CA SER A 131 16.47 -1.90 25.25
C SER A 131 17.59 -2.88 25.64
N PRO A 132 18.76 -2.83 25.01
CA PRO A 132 19.84 -3.76 25.33
C PRO A 132 20.51 -3.44 26.67
N SER A 133 20.34 -2.20 27.18
CA SER A 133 21.00 -1.64 28.36
C SER A 133 20.14 -1.59 29.62
N GLU A 134 18.81 -1.73 29.49
CA GLU A 134 17.85 -1.60 30.61
C GLU A 134 17.52 -2.97 31.23
N GLN A 135 18.46 -3.91 31.21
CA GLN A 135 18.20 -5.23 31.78
C GLN A 135 18.18 -5.12 33.29
N ASP A 136 16.97 -5.16 33.88
CA ASP A 136 16.79 -5.73 35.20
C ASP A 136 17.51 -7.08 35.26
N PRO A 137 18.05 -7.49 36.43
CA PRO A 137 18.70 -8.78 36.58
C PRO A 137 17.80 -9.87 36.03
N ILE A 138 18.15 -10.43 34.87
CA ILE A 138 17.36 -11.47 34.25
C ILE A 138 17.55 -12.70 35.13
N GLU A 139 16.57 -13.00 36.00
CA GLU A 139 16.52 -14.23 36.82
C GLU A 139 16.93 -15.41 35.95
N PRO A 140 17.80 -16.36 36.31
CA PRO A 140 18.22 -17.46 35.42
C PRO A 140 17.06 -18.35 34.90
N VAL A 141 17.18 -18.98 33.72
CA VAL A 141 16.20 -20.01 33.30
C VAL A 141 16.65 -21.27 34.00
N GLU A 142 15.81 -21.85 34.86
CA GLU A 142 16.06 -23.18 35.38
C GLU A 142 16.00 -24.19 34.23
N MET A 143 17.11 -24.87 33.99
CA MET A 143 17.26 -25.88 32.94
C MET A 143 18.09 -27.05 33.46
N ASP A 144 17.80 -28.23 32.94
CA ASP A 144 18.59 -29.43 33.23
C ASP A 144 20.03 -29.28 32.70
N ALA A 145 20.97 -29.99 33.34
CA ALA A 145 22.39 -29.93 33.00
C ALA A 145 22.66 -30.30 31.52
N SER A 146 21.93 -31.26 30.97
CA SER A 146 22.04 -31.68 29.57
C SER A 146 21.64 -30.57 28.58
N LEU A 147 20.71 -29.70 28.95
CA LEU A 147 20.31 -28.55 28.12
C LEU A 147 21.34 -27.41 28.21
N LEU A 148 21.99 -27.25 29.38
CA LEU A 148 23.07 -26.27 29.54
C LEU A 148 24.24 -26.55 28.59
N GLU A 149 24.55 -27.82 28.30
CA GLU A 149 25.58 -28.20 27.33
C GLU A 149 25.26 -27.73 25.90
N GLN A 150 23.99 -27.48 25.57
CA GLN A 150 23.57 -26.99 24.25
C GLN A 150 23.65 -25.46 24.12
N LEU A 151 23.87 -24.71 25.21
CA LEU A 151 23.91 -23.24 25.18
C LEU A 151 24.98 -22.65 24.26
N PRO A 152 26.23 -23.17 24.19
CA PRO A 152 27.22 -22.65 23.26
C PRO A 152 26.78 -22.76 21.79
N ALA A 153 26.09 -23.84 21.43
CA ALA A 153 25.55 -24.02 20.09
C ALA A 153 24.42 -23.02 19.79
N LEU A 154 23.55 -22.73 20.77
CA LEU A 154 22.54 -21.68 20.65
C LEU A 154 23.17 -20.29 20.51
N GLN A 155 24.22 -19.99 21.27
CA GLN A 155 24.95 -18.73 21.17
C GLN A 155 25.59 -18.55 19.80
N ASP A 156 26.23 -19.60 19.26
CA ASP A 156 26.78 -19.57 17.90
C ASP A 156 25.68 -19.34 16.85
N MET A 157 24.55 -20.05 16.95
CA MET A 157 23.39 -19.82 16.08
C MET A 157 22.86 -18.37 16.16
N CYS A 158 22.80 -17.79 17.36
CA CYS A 158 22.43 -16.38 17.55
C CYS A 158 23.45 -15.43 16.92
N ASN A 159 24.75 -15.71 17.04
CA ASN A 159 25.80 -14.93 16.41
C ASN A 159 25.69 -15.00 14.88
N GLN A 160 25.46 -16.20 14.32
CA GLN A 160 25.24 -16.39 12.89
C GLN A 160 23.98 -15.69 12.38
N PHE A 161 22.89 -15.71 13.16
CA PHE A 161 21.67 -14.94 12.88
C PHE A 161 21.96 -13.44 12.84
N CYS A 162 22.66 -12.91 13.85
CA CYS A 162 23.09 -11.52 13.92
C CYS A 162 23.97 -11.13 12.72
N GLN A 163 24.78 -12.05 12.20
CA GLN A 163 25.66 -11.85 11.04
C GLN A 163 24.96 -12.06 9.68
N HIS A 164 23.64 -12.31 9.65
CA HIS A 164 22.91 -12.65 8.42
C HIS A 164 23.35 -13.94 7.71
N LYS A 165 23.97 -14.87 8.43
CA LYS A 165 24.32 -16.21 7.91
C LYS A 165 23.18 -17.22 8.07
N VAL A 166 22.38 -17.08 9.12
CA VAL A 166 21.26 -17.98 9.44
C VAL A 166 19.93 -17.22 9.39
N SER A 167 18.88 -17.90 8.91
CA SER A 167 17.52 -17.35 8.86
C SER A 167 16.87 -17.38 10.25
N LEU A 168 15.85 -16.55 10.45
CA LEU A 168 15.09 -16.56 11.69
C LEU A 168 14.42 -17.91 11.95
N ASP A 169 13.84 -18.51 10.90
CA ASP A 169 13.16 -19.80 11.00
C ASP A 169 14.10 -20.92 11.44
N ALA A 170 15.34 -20.94 10.92
CA ALA A 170 16.35 -21.92 11.31
C ALA A 170 16.80 -21.74 12.77
N LEU A 171 16.97 -20.50 13.24
CA LEU A 171 17.25 -20.22 14.65
C LEU A 171 16.09 -20.68 15.55
N CYS A 172 14.85 -20.35 15.19
CA CYS A 172 13.67 -20.75 15.94
C CYS A 172 13.47 -22.27 15.93
N GLN A 173 13.69 -22.93 14.80
CA GLN A 173 13.61 -24.39 14.68
C GLN A 173 14.65 -25.06 15.58
N PHE A 174 15.91 -24.62 15.50
CA PHE A 174 16.97 -25.12 16.39
C PHE A 174 16.60 -24.96 17.86
N ALA A 175 16.12 -23.78 18.26
CA ALA A 175 15.74 -23.52 19.64
C ALA A 175 14.55 -24.39 20.11
N ARG A 176 13.57 -24.67 19.24
CA ARG A 176 12.43 -25.55 19.57
C ARG A 176 12.84 -27.01 19.70
N GLU A 177 13.69 -27.49 18.80
CA GLU A 177 14.14 -28.88 18.77
C GLU A 177 15.10 -29.19 19.94
N ARG A 178 15.99 -28.25 20.28
CA ARG A 178 17.03 -28.46 21.30
C ARG A 178 16.61 -28.07 22.71
N PHE A 179 15.59 -27.22 22.86
CA PHE A 179 15.12 -26.74 24.16
C PHE A 179 13.58 -26.89 24.27
N PRO A 180 13.06 -28.13 24.22
CA PRO A 180 11.63 -28.38 24.36
C PRO A 180 11.13 -27.84 25.71
N GLY A 181 9.96 -27.20 25.73
CA GLY A 181 9.40 -26.58 26.94
C GLY A 181 10.01 -25.22 27.32
N HIS A 182 11.27 -24.95 26.98
CA HIS A 182 11.96 -23.70 27.34
C HIS A 182 12.01 -22.64 26.23
N TYR A 183 11.55 -22.97 25.01
CA TYR A 183 11.63 -22.07 23.83
C TYR A 183 11.10 -20.65 24.09
N ALA A 184 9.92 -20.50 24.71
CA ALA A 184 9.32 -19.18 24.94
C ALA A 184 10.16 -18.32 25.90
N ALA A 185 10.57 -18.92 27.03
CA ALA A 185 11.41 -18.26 28.04
C ALA A 185 12.80 -17.90 27.49
N LEU A 186 13.43 -18.81 26.73
CA LEU A 186 14.70 -18.56 26.08
C LEU A 186 14.61 -17.41 25.07
N THR A 187 13.60 -17.42 24.21
CA THR A 187 13.44 -16.37 23.21
C THR A 187 13.25 -14.99 23.87
N HIS A 188 12.50 -14.93 24.98
CA HIS A 188 12.27 -13.69 25.74
C HIS A 188 13.58 -13.09 26.25
N ARG A 189 14.53 -13.94 26.60
CA ARG A 189 15.87 -13.52 27.06
C ARG A 189 16.82 -13.22 25.93
N LEU A 190 16.71 -13.93 24.82
CA LEU A 190 17.58 -13.71 23.66
C LEU A 190 17.33 -12.35 23.03
N VAL A 191 16.08 -11.87 23.00
CA VAL A 191 15.73 -10.57 22.41
C VAL A 191 16.60 -9.42 22.96
N PRO A 192 16.62 -9.12 24.27
CA PRO A 192 17.43 -8.01 24.78
C PRO A 192 18.95 -8.21 24.62
N LEU A 193 19.43 -9.45 24.47
CA LEU A 193 20.85 -9.76 24.25
C LEU A 193 21.32 -9.47 22.81
N ILE A 194 20.42 -9.48 21.83
CA ILE A 194 20.76 -9.16 20.44
C ILE A 194 20.96 -7.66 20.30
N LYS A 195 22.20 -7.20 20.17
CA LYS A 195 22.53 -5.77 20.07
C LYS A 195 22.03 -5.09 18.79
N ASP A 196 21.91 -5.82 17.70
CA ASP A 196 21.42 -5.29 16.43
C ASP A 196 19.90 -5.07 16.45
N THR A 197 19.46 -3.82 16.30
CA THR A 197 18.04 -3.43 16.38
C THR A 197 17.15 -4.13 15.33
N GLU A 198 17.64 -4.32 14.11
CA GLU A 198 16.90 -4.98 13.03
C GLU A 198 16.69 -6.47 13.33
N ARG A 199 17.73 -7.12 13.87
CA ARG A 199 17.70 -8.53 14.28
C ARG A 199 16.89 -8.77 15.52
N ARG A 200 17.01 -7.89 16.52
CA ARG A 200 16.19 -7.93 17.74
C ARG A 200 14.71 -7.84 17.40
N ARG A 201 14.35 -6.90 16.51
CA ARG A 201 12.98 -6.72 16.04
C ARG A 201 12.44 -7.96 15.32
N HIS A 202 13.23 -8.55 14.43
CA HIS A 202 12.86 -9.80 13.76
C HIS A 202 12.55 -10.91 14.76
N LEU A 203 13.40 -11.10 15.77
CA LEU A 203 13.20 -12.13 16.79
C LEU A 203 11.95 -11.86 17.64
N LEU A 204 11.72 -10.60 18.06
CA LEU A 204 10.52 -10.20 18.81
C LEU A 204 9.24 -10.50 18.02
N TYR A 205 9.22 -10.22 16.72
CA TYR A 205 8.05 -10.50 15.87
C TYR A 205 7.64 -11.97 15.89
N MET A 206 8.57 -12.91 16.09
CA MET A 206 8.26 -14.33 16.17
C MET A 206 7.73 -14.77 17.53
N GLN A 207 8.01 -14.04 18.60
CA GLN A 207 7.43 -14.33 19.91
C GLN A 207 5.93 -14.04 19.93
N ASP A 208 5.55 -12.94 19.27
CA ASP A 208 4.16 -12.49 19.18
C ASP A 208 3.33 -13.36 18.21
N GLN A 209 4.01 -14.13 17.35
CA GLN A 209 3.41 -15.16 16.51
C GLN A 209 3.19 -16.47 17.30
N GLY A 210 2.48 -16.38 18.43
CA GLY A 210 1.68 -17.51 18.91
C GLY A 210 0.76 -18.05 17.79
N PRO A 211 -0.09 -19.07 18.03
CA PRO A 211 -1.08 -19.47 17.01
C PRO A 211 -1.74 -18.22 16.44
N PRO A 212 -1.66 -18.00 15.11
CA PRO A 212 -1.70 -16.66 14.52
C PRO A 212 -2.89 -15.89 15.06
N PRO A 213 -2.70 -14.68 15.64
CA PRO A 213 -3.84 -13.86 16.00
C PRO A 213 -4.71 -13.71 14.74
N ARG A 214 -6.03 -13.91 14.88
CA ARG A 214 -7.01 -14.14 13.79
C ARG A 214 -7.06 -13.08 12.68
N GLN A 215 -6.21 -12.05 12.71
CA GLN A 215 -6.24 -10.88 11.83
C GLN A 215 -4.84 -10.28 11.54
N THR A 216 -3.96 -11.01 10.84
CA THR A 216 -2.83 -10.37 10.14
C THR A 216 -3.24 -9.98 8.72
N LEU A 217 -2.93 -8.75 8.29
CA LEU A 217 -3.22 -8.25 6.95
C LEU A 217 -1.93 -8.01 6.17
N ARG A 218 -1.78 -8.65 5.01
CA ARG A 218 -0.76 -8.26 4.01
C ARG A 218 -1.36 -7.26 3.05
N ILE A 219 -0.80 -6.05 2.99
CA ILE A 219 -1.21 -5.00 2.05
C ILE A 219 -0.09 -4.76 1.04
N ASP A 220 -0.42 -4.96 -0.24
CA ASP A 220 0.38 -4.45 -1.35
C ASP A 220 0.18 -2.93 -1.42
N VAL A 221 1.14 -2.13 -0.94
CA VAL A 221 1.09 -0.66 -1.06
C VAL A 221 1.64 -0.27 -2.43
N GLY A 222 0.88 -0.58 -3.47
CA GLY A 222 1.12 -0.10 -4.83
C GLY A 222 0.26 1.13 -5.10
N HIS A 223 0.89 2.25 -5.46
CA HIS A 223 0.15 3.44 -5.90
C HIS A 223 -0.60 3.10 -7.20
N GLN A 224 -1.91 2.91 -7.11
CA GLN A 224 -2.79 2.44 -8.19
C GLN A 224 -2.96 3.44 -9.35
N ARG A 225 -2.09 4.45 -9.49
CA ARG A 225 -2.29 5.55 -10.45
C ARG A 225 -1.29 5.64 -11.61
N ARG A 226 -0.23 4.82 -11.71
CA ARG A 226 0.57 4.73 -12.94
C ARG A 226 1.19 3.33 -13.13
N PRO A 227 1.09 2.71 -14.33
CA PRO A 227 1.71 1.43 -14.62
C PRO A 227 3.11 1.67 -15.18
N ARG A 228 4.10 1.94 -14.31
CA ARG A 228 5.53 1.74 -14.65
C ARG A 228 6.25 1.23 -13.39
N SER A 229 6.87 0.08 -13.54
CA SER A 229 7.58 -0.76 -12.56
C SER A 229 8.10 -0.05 -11.30
N LEU A 230 7.27 -0.03 -10.25
CA LEU A 230 7.76 0.17 -8.89
C LEU A 230 7.61 -1.14 -8.15
N SER A 231 8.71 -1.60 -7.56
CA SER A 231 8.80 -2.79 -6.72
C SER A 231 7.65 -2.81 -5.73
N LYS A 232 6.84 -3.87 -5.73
CA LYS A 232 5.78 -4.06 -4.74
C LYS A 232 6.41 -4.13 -3.36
N VAL A 233 6.16 -3.12 -2.53
CA VAL A 233 6.48 -3.19 -1.10
C VAL A 233 5.33 -3.94 -0.43
N GLN A 234 5.63 -5.14 0.09
CA GLN A 234 4.69 -5.89 0.92
C GLN A 234 4.78 -5.34 2.35
N LEU A 235 3.71 -4.71 2.82
CA LEU A 235 3.57 -4.27 4.21
C LEU A 235 2.65 -5.25 4.93
N THR A 236 3.16 -5.87 5.98
CA THR A 236 2.35 -6.66 6.91
C THR A 236 1.87 -5.74 8.02
N LEU A 237 0.56 -5.55 8.12
CA LEU A 237 -0.07 -4.86 9.22
C LEU A 237 -0.65 -5.88 10.19
N VAL A 238 -0.36 -5.68 11.47
CA VAL A 238 -1.02 -6.36 12.58
C VAL A 238 -1.74 -5.26 13.35
N LYS A 239 -3.04 -5.44 13.60
CA LYS A 239 -3.84 -4.50 14.38
C LYS A 239 -4.28 -5.21 15.65
N GLY A 240 -3.94 -4.63 16.80
CA GLY A 240 -4.53 -5.00 18.08
C GLY A 240 -5.96 -4.50 18.23
N ASP A 241 -6.50 -4.58 19.44
CA ASP A 241 -7.81 -4.04 19.75
C ASP A 241 -7.82 -2.50 19.60
N GLY A 242 -8.84 -1.95 18.94
CA GLY A 242 -8.92 -0.52 18.67
C GLY A 242 -9.82 -0.13 17.50
N CYS A 243 -9.84 1.16 17.14
CA CYS A 243 -10.70 1.76 16.12
C CYS A 243 -10.56 1.09 14.73
N ASP A 244 -11.66 0.95 14.00
CA ASP A 244 -11.69 0.32 12.67
C ASP A 244 -11.00 1.17 11.57
N SER A 245 -10.76 2.46 11.80
CA SER A 245 -10.09 3.32 10.82
C SER A 245 -8.57 3.24 10.97
N VAL A 246 -7.88 2.81 9.92
CA VAL A 246 -6.42 2.78 9.84
C VAL A 246 -5.94 3.75 8.77
N THR A 247 -5.05 4.67 9.13
CA THR A 247 -4.38 5.56 8.19
C THR A 247 -3.07 4.93 7.75
N CYS A 248 -2.96 4.57 6.48
CA CYS A 248 -1.74 4.07 5.87
C CYS A 248 -0.67 5.17 5.85
N PHE A 249 0.61 4.80 5.86
CA PHE A 249 1.75 5.72 5.74
C PHE A 249 1.65 6.67 4.52
N CYS A 250 1.01 6.23 3.43
CA CYS A 250 0.77 7.10 2.27
C CYS A 250 -0.35 8.14 2.46
N GLY A 251 -0.88 8.29 3.68
CA GLY A 251 -1.98 9.20 4.02
C GLY A 251 -3.37 8.69 3.65
N SER A 252 -3.48 7.49 3.08
CA SER A 252 -4.79 6.89 2.74
C SER A 252 -5.40 6.24 3.98
N SER A 253 -6.59 6.66 4.38
CA SER A 253 -7.38 5.98 5.41
C SER A 253 -8.20 4.84 4.81
N PHE A 254 -8.30 3.73 5.55
CA PHE A 254 -9.18 2.61 5.20
C PHE A 254 -9.77 1.98 6.45
N SER A 255 -10.92 1.32 6.29
CA SER A 255 -11.53 0.48 7.33
C SER A 255 -10.81 -0.87 7.41
N TRP A 256 -10.33 -1.23 8.60
CA TRP A 256 -9.61 -2.46 8.89
C TRP A 256 -10.47 -3.67 8.63
N SER A 257 -11.66 -3.72 9.21
CA SER A 257 -12.66 -4.77 9.02
C SER A 257 -12.93 -4.99 7.53
N ARG A 258 -13.10 -3.91 6.76
CA ARG A 258 -13.25 -3.98 5.31
C ARG A 258 -12.03 -4.59 4.61
N ARG A 259 -10.81 -4.22 5.01
CA ARG A 259 -9.58 -4.80 4.43
C ARG A 259 -9.39 -6.26 4.84
N VAL A 260 -9.68 -6.63 6.09
CA VAL A 260 -9.66 -8.02 6.58
C VAL A 260 -10.63 -8.86 5.76
N THR A 261 -11.85 -8.37 5.53
CA THR A 261 -12.82 -9.07 4.68
C THR A 261 -12.31 -9.23 3.25
N LEU A 262 -11.74 -8.19 2.64
CA LEU A 262 -11.15 -8.28 1.29
C LEU A 262 -9.96 -9.26 1.23
N PHE A 263 -9.14 -9.31 2.27
CA PHE A 263 -8.01 -10.23 2.36
C PHE A 263 -8.48 -11.67 2.58
N ARG A 264 -9.40 -11.92 3.51
CA ARG A 264 -10.04 -13.23 3.69
C ARG A 264 -10.67 -13.70 2.38
N TRP A 265 -11.34 -12.81 1.66
CA TRP A 265 -11.89 -13.10 0.33
C TRP A 265 -10.80 -13.48 -0.69
N SER A 266 -9.62 -12.87 -0.61
CA SER A 266 -8.49 -13.21 -1.48
C SER A 266 -7.86 -14.58 -1.16
N LEU A 267 -8.05 -15.10 0.06
CA LEU A 267 -7.63 -16.44 0.47
C LEU A 267 -8.64 -17.52 0.04
N VAL A 268 -9.87 -17.15 -0.30
CA VAL A 268 -10.88 -18.10 -0.78
C VAL A 268 -10.38 -18.75 -2.08
N PRO A 269 -10.36 -20.09 -2.19
CA PRO A 269 -9.96 -20.77 -3.42
C PRO A 269 -10.74 -20.25 -4.62
N ARG A 270 -10.06 -20.03 -5.75
CA ARG A 270 -10.67 -19.44 -6.97
C ARG A 270 -11.97 -20.13 -7.37
N ARG A 271 -12.04 -21.46 -7.25
CA ARG A 271 -13.26 -22.25 -7.53
C ARG A 271 -14.52 -21.74 -6.81
N HIS A 272 -14.42 -21.33 -5.54
CA HIS A 272 -15.58 -20.83 -4.79
C HIS A 272 -15.87 -19.38 -5.17
N VAL A 273 -14.83 -18.58 -5.44
CA VAL A 273 -15.00 -17.22 -5.96
C VAL A 273 -15.68 -17.24 -7.33
N ASP A 274 -15.35 -18.21 -8.19
CA ASP A 274 -15.93 -18.39 -9.52
C ASP A 274 -17.38 -18.89 -9.42
N ALA A 275 -17.67 -19.83 -8.51
CA ALA A 275 -19.05 -20.28 -8.23
C ALA A 275 -19.94 -19.13 -7.73
N LEU A 276 -19.47 -18.37 -6.73
CA LEU A 276 -20.20 -17.20 -6.22
C LEU A 276 -20.29 -16.10 -7.29
N SER A 277 -19.24 -15.91 -8.09
CA SER A 277 -19.31 -15.03 -9.25
C SER A 277 -20.36 -15.53 -10.25
N GLY A 278 -20.49 -16.83 -10.50
CA GLY A 278 -21.56 -17.41 -11.32
C GLY A 278 -22.95 -17.04 -10.82
N ILE A 279 -23.16 -17.10 -9.49
CA ILE A 279 -24.43 -16.73 -8.84
C ILE A 279 -24.69 -15.22 -8.92
N PHE A 280 -23.69 -14.38 -8.62
CA PHE A 280 -23.86 -12.93 -8.55
C PHE A 280 -23.72 -12.21 -9.90
N ARG A 281 -23.05 -12.80 -10.88
CA ARG A 281 -22.79 -12.20 -12.20
C ARG A 281 -24.08 -11.89 -12.96
N PRO A 282 -25.15 -12.71 -12.95
CA PRO A 282 -26.46 -12.32 -13.47
C PRO A 282 -27.00 -11.04 -12.80
N PHE A 283 -26.96 -10.94 -11.48
CA PHE A 283 -27.47 -9.78 -10.74
C PHE A 283 -26.63 -8.52 -10.97
N VAL A 284 -25.31 -8.64 -10.94
CA VAL A 284 -24.38 -7.53 -11.20
C VAL A 284 -24.47 -7.08 -12.66
N ASN A 285 -24.54 -8.01 -13.61
CA ASN A 285 -24.74 -7.71 -15.03
C ASN A 285 -26.10 -7.08 -15.27
N PHE A 286 -27.18 -7.56 -14.64
CA PHE A 286 -28.50 -6.96 -14.75
C PHE A 286 -28.50 -5.53 -14.19
N ARG A 287 -27.87 -5.30 -13.04
CA ARG A 287 -27.75 -3.97 -12.43
C ARG A 287 -26.86 -3.04 -13.26
N ARG A 288 -25.74 -3.51 -13.81
CA ARG A 288 -24.79 -2.74 -14.64
C ARG A 288 -25.38 -2.46 -16.02
N LEU A 289 -26.09 -3.42 -16.60
CA LEU A 289 -26.89 -3.27 -17.81
C LEU A 289 -27.92 -2.16 -17.59
N ARG A 290 -28.77 -2.29 -16.56
CA ARG A 290 -29.84 -1.32 -16.27
C ARG A 290 -29.34 0.08 -15.93
N LYS A 291 -28.24 0.22 -15.15
CA LYS A 291 -27.77 1.54 -14.66
C LYS A 291 -26.68 2.20 -15.48
N ARG A 292 -25.88 1.48 -16.27
CA ARG A 292 -24.75 2.05 -17.03
C ARG A 292 -24.83 1.77 -18.53
N VAL A 293 -24.98 0.51 -18.91
CA VAL A 293 -24.87 0.11 -20.31
C VAL A 293 -26.13 0.46 -21.09
N LEU A 294 -27.33 0.36 -20.51
CA LEU A 294 -28.56 0.80 -21.17
C LEU A 294 -28.54 2.31 -21.42
N PRO A 295 -28.22 3.17 -20.42
CA PRO A 295 -28.06 4.60 -20.67
C PRO A 295 -26.97 4.94 -21.71
N GLU A 296 -25.80 4.29 -21.66
CA GLU A 296 -24.71 4.53 -22.62
C GLU A 296 -25.02 3.97 -24.02
N LEU A 297 -25.63 2.80 -24.16
CA LEU A 297 -26.05 2.27 -25.46
C LEU A 297 -27.19 3.11 -26.06
N ILE A 298 -28.11 3.61 -25.23
CA ILE A 298 -29.11 4.59 -25.68
C ILE A 298 -28.43 5.88 -26.15
N PHE A 299 -27.35 6.32 -25.48
CA PHE A 299 -26.57 7.48 -25.88
C PHE A 299 -25.77 7.23 -27.18
N VAL A 300 -25.03 6.12 -27.29
CA VAL A 300 -24.16 5.78 -28.42
C VAL A 300 -24.95 5.38 -29.66
N SER A 301 -26.05 4.63 -29.52
CA SER A 301 -26.90 4.25 -30.65
C SER A 301 -27.68 5.43 -31.23
N LYS A 302 -28.05 6.42 -30.41
CA LYS A 302 -28.72 7.64 -30.88
C LYS A 302 -27.79 8.69 -31.48
N VAL A 303 -26.51 8.73 -31.07
CA VAL A 303 -25.55 9.77 -31.52
C VAL A 303 -24.74 9.36 -32.76
N ARG A 304 -24.67 8.07 -33.10
CA ARG A 304 -23.94 7.61 -34.30
C ARG A 304 -24.43 8.25 -35.61
N LYS A 305 -25.72 8.58 -35.73
CA LYS A 305 -26.29 9.30 -36.89
C LYS A 305 -26.03 10.82 -36.91
N PHE A 306 -25.42 11.37 -35.85
CA PHE A 306 -25.10 12.79 -35.72
C PHE A 306 -23.60 13.03 -35.52
N LYS A 307 -22.76 12.06 -35.91
CA LYS A 307 -21.31 12.10 -35.67
C LYS A 307 -20.66 13.39 -36.21
N ASP A 308 -21.07 13.86 -37.38
CA ASP A 308 -20.47 15.04 -37.99
C ASP A 308 -20.98 16.37 -37.39
N PRO A 309 -22.30 16.58 -37.19
CA PRO A 309 -22.80 17.74 -36.43
C PRO A 309 -22.25 17.80 -35.00
N PHE A 310 -22.10 16.65 -34.34
CA PHE A 310 -21.59 16.58 -32.97
C PHE A 310 -20.08 16.88 -32.92
N LYS A 311 -19.31 16.49 -33.94
CA LYS A 311 -17.90 16.88 -34.09
C LYS A 311 -17.77 18.40 -34.21
N VAL A 312 -18.58 19.05 -35.05
CA VAL A 312 -18.59 20.51 -35.21
C VAL A 312 -18.96 21.21 -33.89
N VAL A 313 -19.98 20.73 -33.18
CA VAL A 313 -20.36 21.28 -31.87
C VAL A 313 -19.27 21.04 -30.82
N CYS A 314 -18.65 19.86 -30.78
CA CYS A 314 -17.55 19.57 -29.88
C CYS A 314 -16.30 20.40 -30.19
N ASP A 315 -15.97 20.66 -31.45
CA ASP A 315 -14.83 21.47 -31.85
C ASP A 315 -15.08 22.96 -31.55
N TYR A 316 -16.31 23.43 -31.75
CA TYR A 316 -16.75 24.75 -31.29
C TYR A 316 -16.66 24.89 -29.76
N LEU A 317 -17.17 23.90 -29.01
CA LEU A 317 -17.11 23.89 -27.55
C LEU A 317 -15.66 23.76 -27.05
N ARG A 318 -14.81 22.94 -27.68
CA ARG A 318 -13.38 22.85 -27.36
C ARG A 318 -12.66 24.16 -27.64
N SER A 319 -12.95 24.84 -28.74
CA SER A 319 -12.41 26.16 -29.06
C SER A 319 -12.86 27.22 -28.03
N LYS A 320 -14.12 27.18 -27.58
CA LYS A 320 -14.64 28.06 -26.51
C LYS A 320 -14.08 27.71 -25.13
N VAL A 321 -13.89 26.43 -24.82
CA VAL A 321 -13.26 25.95 -23.57
C VAL A 321 -11.77 26.25 -23.57
N HIS A 322 -11.08 26.17 -24.70
CA HIS A 322 -9.68 26.55 -24.85
C HIS A 322 -9.51 28.07 -24.69
N ARG A 323 -10.34 28.89 -25.34
CA ARG A 323 -10.35 30.36 -25.09
C ARG A 323 -10.71 30.72 -23.65
N ARG A 324 -11.62 29.97 -23.00
CA ARG A 324 -11.92 30.14 -21.56
C ARG A 324 -10.78 29.65 -20.65
N ARG A 325 -10.07 28.58 -20.99
CA ARG A 325 -8.89 28.09 -20.24
C ARG A 325 -7.71 29.03 -20.39
N VAL A 326 -7.45 29.56 -21.58
CA VAL A 326 -6.43 30.59 -21.79
C VAL A 326 -6.79 31.86 -21.00
N ARG A 327 -8.05 32.31 -21.01
CA ARG A 327 -8.48 33.47 -20.20
C ARG A 327 -8.56 33.22 -18.69
N ARG A 328 -8.80 32.00 -18.21
CA ARG A 328 -8.98 31.69 -16.77
C ARG A 328 -7.79 31.02 -16.10
N LEU A 329 -6.90 30.37 -16.85
CA LEU A 329 -5.74 29.67 -16.29
C LEU A 329 -4.46 30.38 -16.73
N VAL A 330 -4.30 30.63 -18.03
CA VAL A 330 -3.07 31.24 -18.56
C VAL A 330 -3.00 32.74 -18.24
N LEU A 331 -4.07 33.50 -18.45
CA LEU A 331 -4.06 34.94 -18.17
C LEU A 331 -3.87 35.27 -16.67
N PRO A 332 -4.51 34.55 -15.72
CA PRO A 332 -4.24 34.75 -14.30
C PRO A 332 -2.85 34.30 -13.87
N ASP A 333 -2.30 33.22 -14.43
CA ASP A 333 -0.91 32.81 -14.15
C ASP A 333 0.12 33.76 -14.76
N VAL A 334 -0.14 34.30 -15.95
CA VAL A 334 0.71 35.32 -16.59
C VAL A 334 0.61 36.64 -15.82
N LYS A 335 -0.61 37.06 -15.41
CA LYS A 335 -0.78 38.20 -14.52
C LYS A 335 -0.12 37.96 -13.17
N ALA A 336 -0.23 36.77 -12.59
CA ALA A 336 0.42 36.42 -11.33
C ALA A 336 1.95 36.42 -11.46
N ARG A 337 2.52 35.92 -12.56
CA ARG A 337 3.96 35.98 -12.83
C ARG A 337 4.45 37.41 -13.06
N VAL A 338 3.69 38.24 -13.77
CA VAL A 338 4.00 39.67 -13.93
C VAL A 338 3.92 40.40 -12.59
N VAL A 339 2.91 40.10 -11.77
CA VAL A 339 2.77 40.64 -10.41
C VAL A 339 3.90 40.14 -9.49
N LEU A 340 4.31 38.88 -9.58
CA LEU A 340 5.43 38.33 -8.82
C LEU A 340 6.78 38.92 -9.25
N MET A 341 6.98 39.21 -10.54
CA MET A 341 8.14 39.95 -11.06
C MET A 341 8.15 41.42 -10.63
N LEU A 342 6.97 42.04 -10.46
CA LEU A 342 6.84 43.40 -9.92
C LEU A 342 7.06 43.41 -8.40
N ILE A 343 6.58 42.39 -7.67
CA ILE A 343 6.82 42.20 -6.24
C ILE A 343 8.31 41.93 -5.96
N SER A 344 9.00 41.15 -6.80
CA SER A 344 10.43 40.90 -6.63
C SER A 344 11.30 42.14 -6.85
N LYS A 345 10.75 43.20 -7.45
CA LYS A 345 11.43 44.51 -7.62
C LYS A 345 11.23 45.47 -6.45
N HIS A 346 10.34 45.19 -5.49
CA HIS A 346 10.08 46.10 -4.36
C HIS A 346 10.42 45.46 -3.02
N LYS A 347 11.34 46.09 -2.27
CA LYS A 347 11.97 45.53 -1.05
C LYS A 347 11.05 45.32 0.16
N LYS A 348 9.76 45.70 0.14
CA LYS A 348 8.79 45.41 1.22
C LYS A 348 7.36 45.39 0.64
N PRO A 349 6.63 44.25 0.60
CA PRO A 349 5.43 44.13 1.47
C PRO A 349 4.95 42.69 1.75
N LEU A 350 4.96 42.24 3.02
CA LEU A 350 4.34 40.98 3.46
C LEU A 350 2.86 41.11 3.88
N VAL A 351 2.34 42.34 4.00
CA VAL A 351 0.97 42.58 4.51
C VAL A 351 -0.09 42.27 3.45
N VAL A 352 0.13 42.64 2.19
CA VAL A 352 -0.81 42.38 1.08
C VAL A 352 -0.92 40.89 0.74
N VAL A 353 0.18 40.14 0.90
CA VAL A 353 0.21 38.69 0.67
C VAL A 353 -0.64 37.95 1.72
N ARG A 354 -0.61 38.41 2.98
CA ARG A 354 -1.40 37.82 4.07
C ARG A 354 -2.90 37.96 3.84
N GLU A 355 -3.39 39.15 3.49
CA GLU A 355 -4.82 39.36 3.23
C GLU A 355 -5.32 38.58 2.01
N HIS A 356 -4.48 38.48 0.97
CA HIS A 356 -4.83 37.72 -0.23
C HIS A 356 -4.95 36.21 0.05
N LEU A 357 -4.08 35.66 0.90
CA LEU A 357 -4.13 34.24 1.31
C LEU A 357 -5.33 33.95 2.21
N LEU A 358 -5.69 34.85 3.13
CA LEU A 358 -6.86 34.71 4.00
C LEU A 358 -8.18 34.68 3.20
N LEU A 359 -8.32 35.56 2.21
CA LEU A 359 -9.47 35.55 1.29
C LEU A 359 -9.58 34.26 0.47
N ARG A 360 -8.44 33.64 0.12
CA ARG A 360 -8.39 32.39 -0.65
C ARG A 360 -8.83 31.18 0.18
N VAL A 361 -8.34 31.09 1.42
CA VAL A 361 -8.70 30.01 2.36
C VAL A 361 -10.20 30.08 2.70
N TRP A 362 -10.74 31.28 2.91
CA TRP A 362 -12.16 31.48 3.19
C TRP A 362 -13.06 31.09 2.00
N ARG A 363 -12.70 31.51 0.78
CA ARG A 363 -13.44 31.14 -0.45
C ARG A 363 -13.42 29.64 -0.72
N GLN A 364 -12.33 28.95 -0.38
CA GLN A 364 -12.19 27.50 -0.61
C GLN A 364 -13.05 26.68 0.38
N ARG A 365 -13.15 27.13 1.64
CA ARG A 365 -14.05 26.53 2.64
C ARG A 365 -15.53 26.79 2.30
N PHE A 366 -15.88 28.01 1.90
CA PHE A 366 -17.25 28.37 1.49
C PHE A 366 -17.68 27.63 0.20
N SER A 367 -16.79 27.50 -0.78
CA SER A 367 -17.03 26.75 -2.03
C SER A 367 -17.34 25.27 -1.79
N THR A 368 -16.67 24.64 -0.83
CA THR A 368 -16.84 23.20 -0.59
C THR A 368 -18.16 22.92 0.12
N ALA A 369 -18.53 23.76 1.09
CA ALA A 369 -19.79 23.65 1.81
C ALA A 369 -21.03 23.94 0.92
N VAL A 370 -20.96 24.96 0.06
CA VAL A 370 -22.11 25.33 -0.81
C VAL A 370 -22.30 24.33 -1.95
N LEU A 371 -21.22 23.89 -2.60
CA LEU A 371 -21.28 22.94 -3.73
C LEU A 371 -21.68 21.53 -3.31
N GLN A 372 -21.45 21.14 -2.05
CA GLN A 372 -21.90 19.85 -1.51
C GLN A 372 -23.28 19.92 -0.86
N SER A 373 -23.88 21.12 -0.73
CA SER A 373 -25.21 21.23 -0.15
C SER A 373 -26.27 20.64 -1.09
N LYS A 374 -27.14 19.79 -0.51
CA LYS A 374 -28.24 19.14 -1.22
C LYS A 374 -29.19 20.16 -1.85
N ARG A 375 -29.51 21.25 -1.13
CA ARG A 375 -30.36 22.36 -1.60
C ARG A 375 -29.81 23.05 -2.85
N PHE A 376 -28.49 23.28 -2.93
CA PHE A 376 -27.89 23.91 -4.10
C PHE A 376 -27.91 23.01 -5.33
N THR A 377 -27.68 21.70 -5.14
CA THR A 377 -27.75 20.71 -6.23
C THR A 377 -29.17 20.59 -6.78
N GLU A 378 -30.17 20.53 -5.91
CA GLU A 378 -31.59 20.50 -6.28
C GLU A 378 -32.00 21.77 -7.06
N ALA A 379 -31.57 22.95 -6.62
CA ALA A 379 -31.86 24.22 -7.30
C ALA A 379 -31.23 24.31 -8.71
N ILE A 380 -30.03 23.77 -8.90
CA ILE A 380 -29.40 23.70 -10.24
C ILE A 380 -30.17 22.74 -11.16
N ILE A 381 -30.57 21.57 -10.64
CA ILE A 381 -31.34 20.59 -11.42
C ILE A 381 -32.68 21.21 -11.84
N GLN A 382 -33.38 21.89 -10.92
CA GLN A 382 -34.64 22.57 -11.21
C GLN A 382 -34.49 23.69 -12.26
N ARG A 383 -33.45 24.54 -12.17
CA ARG A 383 -33.20 25.58 -13.18
C ARG A 383 -32.87 25.00 -14.55
N ARG A 384 -32.09 23.92 -14.61
CA ARG A 384 -31.77 23.24 -15.87
C ARG A 384 -32.99 22.58 -16.49
N ALA A 385 -33.82 21.93 -15.68
CA ALA A 385 -35.09 21.37 -16.13
C ALA A 385 -36.00 22.46 -16.72
N LYS A 386 -36.19 23.58 -16.01
CA LYS A 386 -36.97 24.73 -16.48
C LYS A 386 -36.41 25.31 -17.78
N HIS A 387 -35.09 25.44 -17.90
CA HIS A 387 -34.46 25.92 -19.14
C HIS A 387 -34.69 24.96 -20.32
N CYS A 388 -34.57 23.65 -20.11
CA CYS A 388 -34.84 22.66 -21.15
C CYS A 388 -36.31 22.69 -21.61
N VAL A 389 -37.26 22.82 -20.68
CA VAL A 389 -38.69 22.95 -21.01
C VAL A 389 -38.92 24.20 -21.86
N ASN A 390 -38.44 25.37 -21.40
CA ASN A 390 -38.58 26.62 -22.14
C ASN A 390 -37.93 26.55 -23.53
N MET A 391 -36.76 25.90 -23.65
CA MET A 391 -36.07 25.75 -24.93
C MET A 391 -36.86 24.87 -25.91
N VAL A 392 -37.51 23.82 -25.42
CA VAL A 392 -38.36 22.95 -26.25
C VAL A 392 -39.65 23.64 -26.65
N GLU A 393 -40.24 24.46 -25.78
CA GLU A 393 -41.44 25.25 -26.08
C GLU A 393 -41.18 26.36 -27.10
N GLN A 394 -40.06 27.08 -26.95
CA GLN A 394 -39.72 28.21 -27.83
C GLN A 394 -39.18 27.78 -29.21
N GLN A 395 -38.91 26.49 -29.42
CA GLN A 395 -38.34 26.00 -30.67
C GLN A 395 -39.21 24.83 -31.22
N PRO A 396 -40.27 25.14 -32.00
CA PRO A 396 -41.25 24.16 -32.47
C PRO A 396 -40.64 22.97 -33.22
N TRP A 397 -39.55 23.20 -33.95
CA TRP A 397 -38.84 22.13 -34.68
C TRP A 397 -38.14 21.13 -33.74
N ILE A 398 -37.65 21.59 -32.59
CA ILE A 398 -37.07 20.71 -31.55
C ILE A 398 -38.19 19.87 -30.93
N LYS A 399 -39.32 20.50 -30.58
CA LYS A 399 -40.51 19.81 -30.06
C LYS A 399 -41.02 18.74 -31.03
N ALA A 400 -41.15 19.08 -32.31
CA ALA A 400 -41.57 18.15 -33.37
C ALA A 400 -40.59 16.97 -33.50
N ARG A 401 -39.28 17.22 -33.50
CA ARG A 401 -38.27 16.14 -33.53
C ARG A 401 -38.31 15.27 -32.29
N MET A 402 -38.54 15.84 -31.11
CA MET A 402 -38.69 15.06 -29.88
C MET A 402 -39.94 14.19 -29.90
N LEU A 403 -41.08 14.70 -30.37
CA LEU A 403 -42.32 13.93 -30.53
C LEU A 403 -42.18 12.80 -31.55
N ALA A 404 -41.56 13.07 -32.71
CA ALA A 404 -41.28 12.06 -33.73
C ALA A 404 -40.32 10.96 -33.21
N ALA A 405 -39.31 11.34 -32.43
CA ALA A 405 -38.41 10.40 -31.78
C ALA A 405 -39.13 9.54 -30.74
N THR A 406 -40.03 10.14 -29.95
CA THR A 406 -40.87 9.42 -28.97
C THR A 406 -41.80 8.43 -29.65
N ALA A 407 -42.51 8.82 -30.72
CA ALA A 407 -43.37 7.93 -31.49
C ALA A 407 -42.59 6.74 -32.11
N THR A 408 -41.37 6.99 -32.58
CA THR A 408 -40.50 5.93 -33.13
C THR A 408 -40.03 4.96 -32.05
N LEU A 409 -39.69 5.46 -30.86
CA LEU A 409 -39.37 4.62 -29.72
C LEU A 409 -40.54 3.74 -29.28
N PHE A 410 -41.77 4.29 -29.24
CA PHE A 410 -42.96 3.52 -28.92
C PHE A 410 -43.20 2.40 -29.93
N ARG A 411 -43.08 2.67 -31.24
CA ARG A 411 -43.20 1.63 -32.28
C ARG A 411 -42.18 0.51 -32.09
N HIS A 412 -40.92 0.83 -31.78
CA HIS A 412 -39.90 -0.18 -31.51
C HIS A 412 -40.15 -0.98 -30.24
N LEU A 413 -40.66 -0.35 -29.17
CA LEU A 413 -41.03 -1.06 -27.96
C LEU A 413 -42.17 -2.04 -28.21
N ILE A 414 -43.18 -1.64 -28.99
CA ILE A 414 -44.28 -2.51 -29.39
C ILE A 414 -43.77 -3.69 -30.22
N GLN A 415 -42.91 -3.44 -31.22
CA GLN A 415 -42.32 -4.52 -32.04
C GLN A 415 -41.47 -5.48 -31.21
N ARG A 416 -40.70 -4.97 -30.25
CA ARG A 416 -39.88 -5.81 -29.37
C ARG A 416 -40.76 -6.69 -28.48
N ARG A 417 -41.83 -6.13 -27.90
CA ARG A 417 -42.80 -6.92 -27.12
C ARG A 417 -43.48 -7.98 -27.98
N LYS A 418 -43.86 -7.66 -29.23
CA LYS A 418 -44.40 -8.65 -30.18
C LYS A 418 -43.41 -9.78 -30.45
N ARG A 419 -42.13 -9.50 -30.69
CA ARG A 419 -41.11 -10.55 -30.89
C ARG A 419 -40.93 -11.41 -29.66
N THR A 420 -40.81 -10.80 -28.48
CA THR A 420 -40.68 -11.58 -27.23
C THR A 420 -41.91 -12.45 -26.95
N ALA A 421 -43.11 -12.00 -27.31
CA ALA A 421 -44.30 -12.83 -27.23
C ALA A 421 -44.25 -13.99 -28.25
N LEU A 422 -43.83 -13.72 -29.49
CA LEU A 422 -43.67 -14.74 -30.54
C LEU A 422 -42.64 -15.80 -30.15
N ASP A 423 -41.48 -15.38 -29.64
CA ASP A 423 -40.41 -16.26 -29.18
C ASP A 423 -40.89 -17.18 -28.05
N LYS A 424 -41.68 -16.64 -27.10
CA LYS A 424 -42.28 -17.44 -26.03
C LYS A 424 -43.30 -18.44 -26.57
N LEU A 425 -44.11 -18.04 -27.55
CA LEU A 425 -45.11 -18.92 -28.16
C LEU A 425 -44.43 -20.05 -28.95
N MET A 426 -43.34 -19.75 -29.66
CA MET A 426 -42.50 -20.75 -30.31
C MET A 426 -41.85 -21.72 -29.32
N GLN A 427 -41.37 -21.22 -28.17
CA GLN A 427 -40.82 -22.07 -27.11
C GLN A 427 -41.87 -23.01 -26.51
N LEU A 428 -43.11 -22.53 -26.31
CA LEU A 428 -44.21 -23.36 -25.84
C LEU A 428 -44.58 -24.44 -26.86
N LEU A 429 -44.74 -24.07 -28.14
CA LEU A 429 -45.02 -25.04 -29.21
C LEU A 429 -43.93 -26.09 -29.35
N GLN A 430 -42.66 -25.69 -29.21
CA GLN A 430 -41.55 -26.63 -29.28
C GLN A 430 -41.51 -27.57 -28.07
N LYS A 431 -41.91 -27.07 -26.89
CA LYS A 431 -42.08 -27.91 -25.69
C LYS A 431 -43.21 -28.93 -25.87
N ASP A 432 -44.33 -28.51 -26.45
CA ASP A 432 -45.47 -29.40 -26.71
C ASP A 432 -45.13 -30.48 -27.75
N LEU A 433 -44.37 -30.12 -28.80
CA LEU A 433 -43.87 -31.09 -29.78
C LEU A 433 -42.94 -32.12 -29.13
N THR A 434 -42.00 -31.68 -28.28
CA THR A 434 -41.15 -32.62 -27.55
C THR A 434 -41.95 -33.50 -26.58
N TRP A 435 -43.04 -32.99 -26.00
CA TRP A 435 -43.91 -33.76 -25.11
C TRP A 435 -44.67 -34.88 -25.82
N ILE A 436 -45.07 -34.64 -27.08
CA ILE A 436 -45.75 -35.63 -27.92
C ILE A 436 -44.78 -36.77 -28.28
N GLU A 437 -43.50 -36.46 -28.52
CA GLU A 437 -42.46 -37.44 -28.88
C GLU A 437 -41.93 -38.24 -27.68
N MET A 438 -42.19 -37.80 -26.45
CA MET A 438 -41.79 -38.52 -25.24
C MET A 438 -42.61 -39.79 -25.02
N THR A 439 -41.92 -40.84 -24.57
CA THR A 439 -42.54 -42.08 -24.10
C THR A 439 -43.28 -41.87 -22.77
N ASP A 440 -44.22 -42.75 -22.42
CA ASP A 440 -45.03 -42.59 -21.20
C ASP A 440 -44.18 -42.58 -19.92
N ASP A 441 -43.07 -43.33 -19.90
CA ASP A 441 -42.11 -43.32 -18.79
C ASP A 441 -41.38 -41.97 -18.68
N GLU A 442 -40.97 -41.39 -19.81
CA GLU A 442 -40.32 -40.06 -19.83
C GLU A 442 -41.30 -38.95 -19.43
N ARG A 443 -42.58 -39.07 -19.80
CA ARG A 443 -43.62 -38.13 -19.37
C ARG A 443 -43.82 -38.18 -17.85
N ALA A 444 -43.88 -39.36 -17.26
CA ALA A 444 -44.02 -39.52 -15.82
C ALA A 444 -42.86 -38.88 -15.05
N VAL A 445 -41.63 -39.03 -15.53
CA VAL A 445 -40.44 -38.39 -14.93
C VAL A 445 -40.53 -36.87 -15.03
N ALA A 446 -40.91 -36.33 -16.19
CA ALA A 446 -40.97 -34.88 -16.38
C ALA A 446 -42.14 -34.21 -15.65
N GLU A 447 -43.23 -34.93 -15.37
CA GLU A 447 -44.32 -34.47 -14.48
C GLU A 447 -43.84 -34.38 -13.03
N LEU A 448 -43.08 -35.36 -12.54
CA LEU A 448 -42.48 -35.34 -11.21
C LEU A 448 -41.49 -34.17 -11.04
N GLU A 449 -40.63 -33.93 -12.04
CA GLU A 449 -39.69 -32.81 -12.02
C GLU A 449 -40.39 -31.44 -12.01
N GLN A 450 -41.52 -31.29 -12.72
CA GLN A 450 -42.32 -30.07 -12.65
C GLN A 450 -42.95 -29.88 -11.27
N GLN A 451 -43.40 -30.95 -10.63
CA GLN A 451 -44.02 -30.90 -9.32
C GLN A 451 -42.99 -30.51 -8.23
N ASP A 452 -41.77 -31.03 -8.30
CA ASP A 452 -40.67 -30.64 -7.42
C ASP A 452 -40.25 -29.17 -7.62
N PHE A 453 -40.22 -28.70 -8.87
CA PHE A 453 -39.90 -27.30 -9.17
C PHE A 453 -40.94 -26.33 -8.60
N PHE A 454 -42.24 -26.66 -8.68
CA PHE A 454 -43.28 -25.84 -8.08
C PHE A 454 -43.22 -25.85 -6.55
N THR A 455 -42.93 -27.00 -5.95
CA THR A 455 -42.81 -27.13 -4.49
C THR A 455 -41.61 -26.31 -3.97
N SER A 456 -40.48 -26.30 -4.69
CA SER A 456 -39.30 -25.51 -4.32
C SER A 456 -39.46 -23.99 -4.50
N MET A 457 -40.41 -23.52 -5.32
CA MET A 457 -40.61 -22.10 -5.57
C MET A 457 -41.47 -21.43 -4.50
N PHE A 458 -42.33 -22.18 -3.82
CA PHE A 458 -43.22 -21.68 -2.78
C PHE A 458 -42.72 -21.95 -1.35
N ASP A 459 -41.64 -22.72 -1.20
CA ASP A 459 -40.94 -22.92 0.07
C ASP A 459 -39.99 -21.74 0.34
N THR A 460 -40.56 -20.53 0.46
CA THR A 460 -39.85 -19.40 1.08
C THR A 460 -40.06 -19.50 2.58
N GLY A 461 -39.19 -20.25 3.24
CA GLY A 461 -39.18 -20.40 4.69
C GLY A 461 -39.22 -19.03 5.40
N ASP A 462 -40.24 -18.86 6.23
CA ASP A 462 -40.25 -17.86 7.29
C ASP A 462 -39.35 -18.37 8.42
N ASP A 463 -38.15 -17.82 8.52
CA ASP A 463 -37.27 -17.80 9.71
C ASP A 463 -36.51 -16.46 9.78
#